data_AF-A0A967UMK5-F1
#
_entry.id   AF-A0A967UMK5-F1
#
_cell.length_a   1.000
_cell.length_b   1.000
_cell.length_c   1.000
_cell.angle_alpha   90.00
_cell.angle_beta   90.00
_cell.angle_gamma   90.00
#
_symmetry.space_group_name_H-M   'P 1'
#
loop_
_entity.id
_entity.type
_entity.pdbx_description
1 polymer ?
#
loop_
_entity_poly.entity_id
_entity_poly.type
_entity_poly.pdbx_seq_one_letter_code
_entity_poly.pdbx_strand_id
1 'polypeptide(L)' 'GPKVAGQLQDLGIHSFLQLAQLKSVDLDDVAHPLNAFKGRIVRDAWIEQARQRAKIAPS' A
#
# COMPACT_ATOMS: atom_id res chain seq x y z
N GLY A 1 10.21 -1.79 4.22
CA GLY A 1 11.06 -2.68 5.03
C GLY A 1 10.60 -4.13 4.86
N PRO A 2 11.45 -5.14 5.11
CA PRO A 2 11.14 -6.54 4.82
C PRO A 2 9.90 -7.05 5.56
N LYS A 3 9.68 -6.64 6.81
CA LYS A 3 8.49 -7.01 7.59
C LYS A 3 7.18 -6.60 6.92
N VAL A 4 7.06 -5.33 6.52
CA VAL A 4 5.83 -4.85 5.87
C VAL A 4 5.66 -5.40 4.46
N ALA A 5 6.76 -5.69 3.75
CA ALA A 5 6.69 -6.34 2.46
C ALA A 5 6.15 -7.79 2.58
N GLY A 6 6.47 -8.50 3.67
CA GLY A 6 5.88 -9.80 3.97
C GLY A 6 4.38 -9.71 4.26
N GLN A 7 3.98 -8.77 5.13
CA GLN A 7 2.56 -8.59 5.44
C GLN A 7 1.72 -8.16 4.22
N LEU A 8 2.27 -7.33 3.33
CA LEU A 8 1.59 -6.99 2.08
C LEU A 8 1.41 -8.21 1.17
N GLN A 9 2.41 -9.10 1.11
CA GLN A 9 2.29 -10.36 0.36
C GLN A 9 1.26 -11.32 0.97
N ASP A 10 1.18 -11.40 2.30
CA ASP A 10 0.16 -12.19 2.99
C ASP A 10 -1.26 -11.70 2.70
N LEU A 11 -1.40 -10.40 2.37
CA LEU A 11 -2.65 -9.76 1.94
C LEU A 11 -2.88 -9.83 0.42
N GLY A 12 -2.02 -10.53 -0.33
CA GLY A 12 -2.14 -10.68 -1.79
C GLY A 12 -1.58 -9.51 -2.61
N ILE A 13 -0.88 -8.57 -1.97
CA ILE A 13 -0.23 -7.43 -2.63
C ILE A 13 1.24 -7.77 -2.90
N HIS A 14 1.53 -8.13 -4.14
CA HIS A 14 2.86 -8.56 -4.59
C HIS A 14 3.58 -7.51 -5.44
N SER A 15 2.92 -6.40 -5.78
CA SER A 15 3.48 -5.37 -6.65
C SER A 15 3.10 -3.95 -6.24
N PHE A 16 3.95 -2.99 -6.62
CA PHE A 16 3.65 -1.56 -6.45
C PHE A 16 2.42 -1.13 -7.26
N LEU A 17 2.12 -1.78 -8.38
CA LEU A 17 0.91 -1.51 -9.16
C LEU A 17 -0.36 -1.84 -8.37
N GLN A 18 -0.40 -3.01 -7.72
CA GLN A 18 -1.53 -3.39 -6.84
C GLN A 18 -1.65 -2.42 -5.65
N LEU A 19 -0.53 -2.07 -5.03
CA LEU A 19 -0.50 -1.08 -3.94
C LEU A 19 -1.01 0.30 -4.39
N ALA A 20 -0.67 0.72 -5.61
CA ALA A 20 -1.07 2.00 -6.20
C ALA A 20 -2.57 2.08 -6.55
N GLN A 21 -3.21 0.92 -6.73
CA GLN A 21 -4.62 0.78 -7.08
C GLN A 21 -5.55 0.68 -5.86
N LEU A 22 -5.00 0.54 -4.64
CA LEU A 22 -5.81 0.56 -3.42
C LEU A 22 -6.63 1.85 -3.33
N LYS A 23 -7.92 1.71 -3.08
CA LYS A 23 -8.82 2.82 -2.79
C LYS A 23 -8.89 3.06 -1.29
N SER A 24 -9.46 4.19 -0.89
CA SER A 24 -9.67 4.52 0.52
C SER A 24 -10.49 3.49 1.29
N VAL A 25 -11.41 2.80 0.61
CA VAL A 25 -12.19 1.69 1.20
C VAL A 25 -11.32 0.45 1.43
N ASP A 26 -10.46 0.10 0.47
CA ASP A 26 -9.54 -1.04 0.59
C ASP A 26 -8.45 -0.78 1.63
N LEU A 27 -8.13 0.49 1.87
CA LEU A 27 -7.14 0.88 2.88
C LEU A 27 -7.55 0.45 4.27
N ASP A 28 -8.82 0.52 4.67
CA ASP A 28 -9.18 0.09 6.01
C ASP A 28 -9.01 -1.43 6.16
N ASP A 29 -9.39 -2.21 5.14
CA ASP A 29 -9.26 -3.66 5.13
C ASP A 29 -7.80 -4.13 5.03
N VAL A 30 -6.97 -3.49 4.21
CA VAL A 30 -5.55 -3.80 4.05
C VAL A 30 -4.73 -3.25 5.22
N ALA A 31 -5.12 -2.13 5.81
CA ALA A 31 -4.38 -1.53 6.90
C ALA A 31 -4.73 -2.12 8.27
N HIS A 32 -5.93 -2.70 8.44
CA HIS A 32 -6.32 -3.35 9.70
C HIS A 32 -5.35 -4.47 10.14
N PRO A 33 -4.91 -5.40 9.26
CA PRO A 33 -3.92 -6.43 9.59
C PRO A 33 -2.49 -5.89 9.77
N LEU A 34 -2.20 -4.71 9.20
CA LEU A 34 -0.88 -4.09 9.24
C LEU A 34 -0.56 -3.42 10.59
N ASN A 35 -1.56 -3.26 11.47
CA ASN A 35 -1.48 -2.81 12.86
C ASN A 35 -0.50 -1.62 13.05
N ALA A 36 0.76 -1.88 13.43
CA ALA A 36 1.81 -0.86 13.59
C ALA A 36 2.13 -0.04 12.32
N PHE A 37 1.80 -0.56 11.13
CA PHE A 37 2.01 0.14 9.87
C PHE A 37 0.73 0.80 9.31
N LYS A 38 -0.44 0.61 9.96
CA LYS A 38 -1.71 1.20 9.53
C LYS A 38 -1.59 2.71 9.33
N GLY A 39 -1.09 3.41 10.36
CA GLY A 39 -0.90 4.85 10.31
C GLY A 39 0.14 5.31 9.29
N ARG A 40 1.10 4.44 8.92
CA ARG A 40 2.17 4.79 7.99
C ARG A 40 1.74 4.79 6.54
N ILE A 41 0.79 3.93 6.14
CA ILE A 41 0.30 3.89 4.76
C ILE A 41 -0.29 5.24 4.37
N VAL A 42 -1.05 5.85 5.28
CA VAL A 42 -1.66 7.18 5.11
C VAL A 42 -0.64 8.28 5.35
N ARG A 43 0.03 8.29 6.51
CA ARG A 43 0.95 9.37 6.91
C ARG A 43 2.11 9.55 5.93
N ASP A 44 2.65 8.45 5.42
CA ASP A 44 3.79 8.49 4.50
C ASP A 44 3.32 8.38 3.03
N ALA A 45 2.01 8.48 2.74
CA ALA A 45 1.44 8.48 1.40
C ALA A 45 1.91 7.32 0.49
N TRP A 46 1.87 6.08 0.99
CA TRP A 46 2.44 4.92 0.27
C TRP A 46 1.76 4.66 -1.07
N ILE A 47 0.44 4.88 -1.18
CA ILE A 47 -0.29 4.73 -2.44
C ILE A 47 0.25 5.70 -3.49
N GLU A 48 0.44 6.97 -3.11
CA GLU A 48 0.93 8.00 -4.02
C GLU A 48 2.37 7.70 -4.45
N GLN A 49 3.23 7.31 -3.51
CA GLN A 49 4.57 6.84 -3.84
C GLN A 49 4.57 5.61 -4.76
N ALA A 50 3.63 4.68 -4.54
CA ALA A 50 3.50 3.49 -5.36
C ALA A 50 3.06 3.86 -6.80
N ARG A 51 2.17 4.85 -6.97
CA ARG A 51 1.79 5.37 -8.30
C ARG A 51 2.97 5.97 -9.04
N GLN A 52 3.74 6.82 -8.37
CA GLN A 52 4.96 7.42 -8.93
C GLN A 52 5.98 6.35 -9.34
N ARG A 53 6.18 5.32 -8.51
CA ARG A 53 7.10 4.21 -8.80
C ARG A 53 6.61 3.28 -9.89
N ALA A 54 5.30 3.05 -9.96
CA ALA A 54 4.68 2.25 -11.01
C ALA A 54 4.57 3.01 -12.36
N LYS A 55 5.08 4.26 -12.42
CA LYS A 55 4.95 5.17 -13.58
C LYS A 55 3.49 5.38 -14.00
N ILE A 56 2.55 5.24 -13.04
CA ILE A 56 1.16 5.59 -13.23
C ILE A 56 1.09 7.10 -13.00
N ALA A 57 1.50 7.88 -14.00
CA ALA A 57 1.31 9.32 -13.96
C ALA A 57 -0.21 9.61 -13.99
N PRO A 58 -0.74 10.51 -13.14
CA PRO A 58 -2.05 11.10 -13.43
C PRO A 58 -1.92 11.81 -14.78
N SER A 59 -2.73 11.38 -15.75
CA SER A 59 -2.91 12.11 -17.01
C SER A 59 -3.63 13.42 -16.75
#